data_AF-A0A7K8JK34-F1
#
_entry.id   AF-A0A7K8JK34-F1
#
_cell.length_a   1.000
_cell.length_b   1.000
_cell.length_c   1.000
_cell.angle_alpha   90.00
_cell.angle_beta   90.00
_cell.angle_gamma   90.00
#
_symmetry.space_group_name_H-M   'P 1'
#
loop_
_entity.id
_entity.type
_entity.pdbx_description
1 polymer ?
#
loop_
_entity_poly.entity_id
_entity_poly.type
_entity_poly.pdbx_seq_one_letter_code
_entity_poly.pdbx_strand_id
1 'polypeptide(L)' 'QCRAFHDLSPQSVTLFLVMPKEPIIGLSEAEGSGECLLGHVMIVGEKCVAHLGLTNGFRMVVDEGPEGGQSVY' A
#
# COMPACT_ATOMS: atom_id res chain seq x y z
N GLN A 1 9.86 1.18 9.20
CA GLN A 1 9.41 0.08 8.35
C GLN A 1 8.16 0.53 7.60
N CYS A 2 6.95 0.62 8.17
CA CYS A 2 5.80 1.22 7.47
C CYS A 2 4.73 1.86 8.39
N ARG A 3 3.71 2.47 7.76
CA ARG A 3 2.53 3.10 8.37
C ARG A 3 1.28 2.68 7.60
N ALA A 4 0.18 2.47 8.32
CA ALA A 4 -1.13 2.20 7.72
C ALA A 4 -2.16 3.19 8.28
N PHE A 5 -3.03 3.73 7.42
CA PHE A 5 -4.07 4.68 7.80
C PHE A 5 -5.24 4.62 6.82
N HIS A 6 -6.43 4.98 7.32
CA HIS A 6 -7.61 5.10 6.45
C HIS A 6 -7.42 6.22 5.44
N ASP A 7 -7.87 5.98 4.22
CA ASP A 7 -7.89 7.01 3.20
C ASP A 7 -8.90 8.11 3.59
N LEU A 8 -8.57 9.37 3.29
CA LEU A 8 -9.45 10.51 3.56
C LEU A 8 -10.61 10.61 2.56
N SER A 9 -10.46 9.99 1.38
CA SER A 9 -11.41 10.01 0.26
C SER A 9 -11.69 8.59 -0.25
N PRO A 10 -12.34 7.73 0.57
CA PRO A 10 -12.45 6.31 0.27
C PRO A 10 -13.31 6.04 -0.98
N GLN A 11 -12.74 5.32 -1.95
CA GLN A 11 -13.43 4.83 -3.15
C GLN A 11 -14.25 3.54 -2.91
N SER A 12 -14.16 2.97 -1.69
CA SER A 12 -14.95 1.80 -1.26
C SER A 12 -15.26 1.88 0.24
N VAL A 13 -16.15 1.01 0.74
CA VAL A 13 -16.54 0.95 2.16
C VAL A 13 -15.33 0.78 3.09
N THR A 14 -14.24 0.14 2.63
CA THR A 14 -13.00 0.03 3.39
C THR A 14 -11.81 0.24 2.47
N LEU A 15 -11.27 1.46 2.50
CA LEU A 15 -10.02 1.84 1.84
C LEU A 15 -9.01 2.31 2.89
N PHE A 16 -7.80 1.77 2.85
CA PHE A 16 -6.68 2.21 3.67
C PHE A 16 -5.39 2.10 2.87
N LEU A 17 -4.42 2.93 3.24
CA LEU A 17 -3.11 3.00 2.59
C LEU A 17 -2.07 2.37 3.51
N VAL A 18 -1.09 1.65 2.94
CA VAL A 18 0.10 1.16 3.65
C VAL A 18 1.33 1.70 2.95
N MET A 19 2.11 2.54 3.63
CA MET A 19 3.29 3.20 3.06
C MET A 19 4.56 2.83 3.83
N PRO A 20 5.70 2.60 3.15
CA PRO A 20 6.98 2.50 3.81
C PRO A 20 7.35 3.83 4.48
N LYS A 21 8.16 3.77 5.54
CA LYS A 21 8.75 4.98 6.14
C LYS A 21 9.93 5.51 5.34
N GLU A 22 10.65 4.59 4.71
CA GLU A 22 11.73 4.92 3.79
C GLU A 22 11.10 5.29 2.45
N PRO A 23 11.45 6.45 1.88
CA PRO A 23 10.80 6.93 0.67
C PRO A 23 11.19 6.04 -0.51
N ILE A 24 10.18 5.45 -1.14
CA ILE A 24 10.24 4.87 -2.47
C ILE A 24 9.21 5.67 -3.27
N ILE A 25 9.70 6.54 -4.17
CA ILE A 25 8.87 7.53 -4.87
C ILE A 25 7.91 6.86 -5.84
N GLY A 26 8.38 5.80 -6.50
CA GLY A 26 7.58 4.95 -7.38
C GLY A 26 8.08 3.51 -7.32
N LEU A 27 7.20 2.56 -7.62
CA LEU A 27 7.58 1.15 -7.71
C LEU A 27 8.64 0.93 -8.78
N SER A 28 8.65 1.73 -9.86
CA SER A 28 9.69 1.65 -10.89
C SER A 28 11.10 2.03 -10.41
N GLU A 29 11.20 2.78 -9.32
CA GLU A 29 12.45 3.18 -8.69
C GLU A 29 12.89 2.21 -7.56
N ALA A 30 12.11 1.17 -7.30
CA ALA A 30 12.47 0.17 -6.30
C ALA A 30 13.66 -0.66 -6.78
N GLU A 31 14.82 -0.44 -6.15
CA GLU A 31 16.00 -1.27 -6.35
C GLU A 31 15.89 -2.61 -5.59
N GLY A 32 16.80 -3.56 -5.85
CA GLY A 32 16.83 -4.86 -5.17
C GLY A 32 16.94 -4.78 -3.64
N SER A 33 17.48 -3.68 -3.10
CA SER A 33 17.48 -3.38 -1.66
C SER A 33 16.06 -3.17 -1.08
N GLY A 34 15.10 -2.78 -1.92
CA GLY A 34 13.71 -2.53 -1.58
C GLY A 34 12.84 -3.80 -1.51
N GLU A 35 13.29 -4.95 -2.00
CA GLU A 35 12.49 -6.18 -2.08
C GLU A 35 11.92 -6.60 -0.71
N CYS A 36 12.76 -6.63 0.32
CA CYS A 36 12.33 -7.01 1.66
C CYS A 36 11.34 -5.99 2.25
N LEU A 37 11.50 -4.70 1.93
CA LEU A 37 10.63 -3.64 2.41
C LEU A 37 9.26 -3.70 1.73
N LEU A 38 9.21 -3.93 0.42
CA LEU A 38 7.97 -4.10 -0.33
C LEU A 38 7.21 -5.35 0.14
N GLY A 39 7.91 -6.47 0.35
CA GLY A 39 7.32 -7.67 0.94
C GLY A 39 6.72 -7.39 2.33
N HIS A 40 7.42 -6.62 3.16
CA HIS A 40 6.92 -6.20 4.47
C HIS A 40 5.66 -5.33 4.37
N VAL A 41 5.58 -4.40 3.41
CA VAL A 41 4.38 -3.57 3.17
C VAL A 41 3.16 -4.44 2.84
N MET A 42 3.32 -5.42 1.95
CA MET A 42 2.23 -6.34 1.56
C MET A 42 1.72 -7.15 2.77
N ILE A 43 2.63 -7.69 3.59
CA ILE A 43 2.28 -8.45 4.80
C ILE A 43 1.57 -7.56 5.84
N VAL A 44 2.00 -6.31 6.00
CA VAL A 44 1.31 -5.37 6.91
C VAL A 44 -0.09 -5.04 6.39
N GLY A 45 -0.28 -4.89 5.08
CA GLY A 45 -1.59 -4.71 4.48
C GLY A 45 -2.55 -5.86 4.78
N GLU A 46 -2.10 -7.12 4.63
CA GLU A 46 -2.91 -8.30 4.98
C GLU A 46 -3.29 -8.32 6.47
N LYS A 47 -2.35 -7.97 7.37
CA LYS A 47 -2.65 -7.85 8.81
C LYS A 47 -3.70 -6.78 9.10
N CYS A 48 -3.68 -5.67 8.36
CA CYS A 48 -4.70 -4.63 8.48
C CYS A 48 -6.07 -5.13 8.01
N VAL A 49 -6.14 -5.88 6.91
CA VAL A 49 -7.39 -6.54 6.45
C VAL A 49 -7.96 -7.43 7.56
N ALA A 50 -7.11 -8.29 8.16
CA ALA A 50 -7.52 -9.17 9.25
C ALA A 50 -8.00 -8.38 10.48
N HIS A 51 -7.29 -7.31 10.85
CA HIS A 51 -7.67 -6.44 11.98
C HIS A 51 -9.01 -5.74 11.78
N LEU A 52 -9.34 -5.39 10.53
CA LEU A 52 -10.62 -4.79 10.14
C LEU A 52 -11.74 -5.82 9.96
N GLY A 53 -11.47 -7.11 10.17
CA GLY A 53 -12.47 -8.18 10.06
C GLY A 53 -12.94 -8.46 8.64
N LEU A 54 -12.17 -8.05 7.63
CA LEU A 54 -12.49 -8.26 6.22
C LEU A 54 -12.19 -9.72 5.83
N THR A 55 -13.24 -10.51 5.64
CA THR A 55 -13.13 -11.97 5.45
C THR A 55 -13.53 -12.43 4.05
N ASN A 56 -14.23 -11.60 3.29
CA ASN A 56 -14.74 -11.93 1.95
C ASN A 56 -13.75 -11.52 0.83
N GLY A 57 -12.46 -11.51 1.14
CA GLY A 57 -11.40 -11.08 0.24
C GLY A 57 -11.14 -9.57 0.23
N PHE A 58 -10.09 -9.18 -0.50
CA PHE A 58 -9.64 -7.80 -0.65
C PHE A 58 -8.87 -7.63 -1.96
N ARG A 59 -8.62 -6.37 -2.34
CA ARG A 59 -7.75 -6.00 -3.47
C ARG A 59 -6.62 -5.12 -2.94
N MET A 60 -5.40 -5.41 -3.36
CA MET A 60 -4.26 -4.51 -3.21
C MET A 60 -3.99 -3.87 -4.57
N VAL A 61 -3.73 -2.56 -4.58
CA VAL A 61 -3.43 -1.78 -5.77
C VAL A 61 -2.16 -0.99 -5.49
N VAL A 62 -1.27 -0.93 -6.48
CA VAL A 62 -0.10 -0.07 -6.50
C VAL A 62 -0.18 0.71 -7.79
N ASP A 63 -0.28 2.04 -7.66
CA ASP A 63 -0.35 2.95 -8.79
C ASP A 63 1.06 3.45 -9.13
N GLU A 64 1.39 3.48 -10.41
CA GLU A 64 2.71 3.90 -10.89
C GLU A 64 2.58 5.00 -11.96
N GLY A 65 3.15 6.16 -11.67
CA GLY A 65 3.20 7.30 -12.58
C GLY A 65 1.82 7.85 -12.99
N PRO A 66 1.79 8.80 -13.93
CA PRO A 66 0.56 9.49 -14.33
C PRO A 66 -0.50 8.56 -14.94
N GLU A 67 -0.07 7.57 -15.74
CA GLU A 67 -0.98 6.63 -16.40
C GLU A 67 -1.54 5.57 -15.43
N GLY A 68 -0.77 5.21 -14.40
CA GLY A 68 -1.23 4.32 -13.33
C GLY A 68 -2.12 5.01 -12.31
N GLY A 69 -2.28 6.33 -12.37
CA GLY A 69 -3.10 7.10 -11.42
C GLY A 69 -2.37 7.52 -10.14
N GLN A 70 -1.03 7.45 -10.12
CA GLN A 70 -0.24 7.85 -8.96
C GLN A 70 -0.40 9.35 -8.68
N SER A 71 -0.96 9.66 -7.51
CA SER A 71 -1.27 11.03 -7.09
C SER A 71 -0.30 11.58 -6.04
N VAL A 72 0.50 10.71 -5.42
CA VAL A 72 1.49 11.05 -4.38
C VAL A 72 2.83 10.42 -4.74
N TYR A 73 3.90 11.22 -4.67
CA TYR A 73 5.29 10.89 -4.99
C TYR A 73 6.15 11.08 -3.74
#